data_AF-A0A9X0CWK1-F1
#
_entry.id   AF-A0A9X0CWK1-F1
#
_cell.length_a   1.000
_cell.length_b   1.000
_cell.length_c   1.000
_cell.angle_alpha   90.00
_cell.angle_beta   90.00
_cell.angle_gamma   90.00
#
_symmetry.space_group_name_H-M   'P 1'
#
loop_
_entity.id
_entity.type
_entity.pdbx_description
1 polymer ?
#
loop_
_entity_poly.entity_id
_entity_poly.type
_entity_poly.pdbx_seq_one_letter_code
_entity_poly.pdbx_strand_id
1 'polypeptide(L)'
;MGVDRLSFWDNSGFVFEAAEKFNALVIFGEHRYYGESMPFGSSSFDHDKVGYLIVEQALADYAVLVTELKIQFKATHSKAVAFGGSYGGILTAYMRFKYPNVIDAALAASAPIYMLTFKGSQREFFFSAVTED
;
A
#
# COMPACT_ATOMS: atom_id res chain seq x y z
N MET A 1 -17.03 -6.14 12.49
CA MET A 1 -15.64 -6.04 12.99
C MET A 1 -14.96 -4.97 12.17
N GLY A 2 -14.90 -3.74 12.68
CA GLY A 2 -14.18 -2.65 12.00
C GLY A 2 -12.70 -2.79 12.32
N VAL A 3 -11.89 -3.02 11.30
CA VAL A 3 -10.44 -2.80 11.43
C VAL A 3 -10.29 -1.28 11.53
N ASP A 4 -9.88 -0.80 12.70
CA ASP A 4 -9.77 0.64 12.96
C ASP A 4 -8.76 1.26 11.99
N ARG A 5 -9.18 2.31 11.27
CA ARG A 5 -8.31 3.09 10.36
C ARG A 5 -7.03 3.55 11.02
N LEU A 6 -7.13 3.82 12.33
CA LEU A 6 -6.01 4.29 13.12
C LEU A 6 -4.98 3.19 13.37
N SER A 7 -5.30 1.91 13.21
CA SER A 7 -4.36 0.83 13.51
C SER A 7 -3.07 0.89 12.69
N PHE A 8 -3.13 1.08 11.36
CA PHE A 8 -1.91 1.23 10.58
C PHE A 8 -1.21 2.56 10.82
N TRP A 9 -1.97 3.64 11.02
CA TRP A 9 -1.44 4.96 11.35
C TRP A 9 -0.63 4.91 12.66
N ASP A 10 -1.24 4.46 13.75
CA ASP A 10 -0.67 4.40 15.09
C ASP A 10 0.54 3.46 15.18
N ASN A 11 0.58 2.41 14.36
CA ASN A 11 1.66 1.41 14.38
C ASN A 11 2.76 1.64 13.32
N SER A 12 2.73 2.77 12.61
CA SER A 12 3.74 3.11 11.58
C SER A 12 4.63 4.30 12.00
N GLY A 13 5.10 4.30 13.25
CA GLY A 13 5.86 5.42 13.86
C GLY A 13 7.03 5.94 13.00
N PHE A 14 7.78 5.04 12.36
CA PHE A 14 8.91 5.39 11.49
C PHE A 14 8.53 6.35 10.35
N VAL A 15 7.31 6.26 9.80
CA VAL A 15 6.85 7.16 8.72
C VAL A 15 6.80 8.61 9.22
N PHE A 16 6.36 8.82 10.47
CA PHE A 16 6.29 10.14 11.08
C PHE A 16 7.67 10.70 11.42
N GLU A 17 8.56 9.88 11.98
CA GLU A 17 9.94 10.26 12.25
C GLU A 17 10.68 10.67 10.96
N ALA A 18 10.49 9.90 9.88
CA ALA A 18 11.04 10.24 8.58
C ALA A 18 10.42 11.54 8.03
N ALA A 19 9.10 11.69 8.13
CA ALA A 19 8.42 12.89 7.64
C ALA A 19 8.88 14.16 8.35
N GLU A 20 9.10 14.12 9.67
CA GLU A 20 9.67 15.23 10.42
C GLU A 20 11.06 15.61 9.89
N LYS A 21 11.94 14.63 9.69
CA LYS A 21 13.30 14.85 9.18
C LYS A 21 13.33 15.43 7.77
N PHE A 22 12.42 15.00 6.90
CA PHE A 22 12.34 15.45 5.50
C PHE A 22 11.39 16.63 5.29
N ASN A 23 10.75 17.13 6.35
CA ASN A 23 9.67 18.12 6.27
C ASN A 23 8.60 17.73 5.25
N ALA A 24 8.15 16.48 5.32
CA ALA A 24 7.26 15.87 4.34
C ALA A 24 5.80 15.85 4.83
N LEU A 25 4.87 15.94 3.88
CA LEU A 25 3.47 15.65 4.11
C LEU A 25 3.27 14.14 4.23
N VAL A 26 2.54 13.70 5.26
CA VAL A 26 2.15 12.31 5.46
C VAL A 26 0.71 12.11 4.97
N ILE A 27 0.52 11.11 4.10
CA ILE A 27 -0.79 10.72 3.56
C ILE A 27 -0.98 9.23 3.82
N PHE A 28 -2.07 8.86 4.50
CA PHE A 28 -2.51 7.46 4.63
C PHE A 28 -3.78 7.27 3.81
N GLY A 29 -3.64 6.61 2.66
CA GLY A 29 -4.77 6.22 1.82
C GLY A 29 -5.37 4.90 2.30
N GLU A 30 -6.61 4.92 2.76
CA GLU A 30 -7.35 3.69 3.10
C GLU A 30 -7.60 2.86 1.83
N HIS A 31 -7.45 1.53 1.95
CA HIS A 31 -7.64 0.61 0.83
C HIS A 31 -9.12 0.47 0.50
N ARG A 32 -9.49 0.45 -0.80
CA ARG A 32 -10.87 0.15 -1.21
C ARG A 32 -11.39 -1.14 -0.58
N TYR A 33 -12.67 -1.16 -0.19
CA TYR A 33 -13.35 -2.24 0.53
C TYR A 33 -12.89 -2.46 1.99
N TYR A 34 -12.05 -1.59 2.54
CA TYR A 34 -11.68 -1.62 3.95
C TYR A 34 -12.19 -0.37 4.66
N GLY A 35 -12.50 -0.53 5.95
CA GLY A 35 -13.03 0.53 6.82
C GLY A 35 -14.21 1.28 6.19
N GLU A 36 -14.04 2.57 5.90
CA GLU A 36 -15.10 3.41 5.33
C GLU A 36 -14.98 3.59 3.81
N SER A 37 -13.86 3.17 3.21
CA SER A 37 -13.59 3.25 1.78
C SER A 37 -14.36 2.17 1.00
N MET A 38 -15.69 2.24 1.04
CA MET A 38 -16.62 1.28 0.46
C MET A 38 -17.22 1.82 -0.85
N PRO A 39 -16.76 1.38 -2.04
CA PRO A 39 -17.18 1.97 -3.32
C PRO A 39 -18.69 1.92 -3.58
N PHE A 40 -19.37 0.93 -2.99
CA PHE A 40 -20.83 0.77 -3.11
C PHE A 40 -21.52 0.74 -1.73
N GLY A 41 -20.91 1.39 -0.73
CA GLY A 41 -21.41 1.42 0.64
C GLY A 41 -21.58 0.01 1.22
N SER A 42 -22.71 -0.24 1.91
CA SER A 42 -23.02 -1.55 2.50
C SER A 42 -23.15 -2.69 1.48
N SER A 43 -23.35 -2.35 0.20
CA SER A 43 -23.53 -3.31 -0.88
C SER A 43 -22.21 -3.69 -1.57
N SER A 44 -21.06 -3.20 -1.08
CA SER A 44 -19.75 -3.43 -1.72
C SER A 44 -19.44 -4.92 -1.88
N PHE A 45 -19.86 -5.77 -0.93
CA PHE A 45 -19.59 -7.21 -0.97
C PHE A 45 -20.64 -8.03 -1.72
N ASP A 46 -21.58 -7.39 -2.44
CA ASP A 46 -22.49 -8.11 -3.34
C ASP A 46 -21.70 -8.80 -4.47
N HIS A 47 -22.23 -9.93 -4.97
CA HIS A 47 -21.55 -10.78 -5.94
C HIS A 47 -21.11 -10.06 -7.23
N ASP A 48 -21.92 -9.12 -7.72
CA ASP A 48 -21.64 -8.32 -8.92
C ASP A 48 -20.66 -7.16 -8.67
N LYS A 49 -20.39 -6.82 -7.41
CA LYS A 49 -19.59 -5.65 -7.01
C LYS A 49 -18.27 -6.03 -6.35
N VAL A 50 -18.17 -7.18 -5.69
CA VAL A 50 -16.92 -7.62 -5.03
C VAL A 50 -15.78 -7.81 -6.02
N GLY A 51 -16.07 -8.00 -7.31
CA GLY A 51 -15.07 -8.11 -8.38
C GLY A 51 -14.17 -6.89 -8.58
N TYR A 52 -14.53 -5.70 -8.05
CA TYR A 52 -13.65 -4.53 -8.08
C TYR A 52 -12.66 -4.46 -6.90
N LEU A 53 -12.71 -5.42 -5.97
CA LEU A 53 -11.69 -5.61 -4.93
C LEU A 53 -10.50 -6.39 -5.49
N ILE A 54 -9.68 -5.70 -6.29
CA ILE A 54 -8.44 -6.24 -6.88
C ILE A 54 -7.27 -5.29 -6.68
N VAL A 55 -6.06 -5.84 -6.73
CA VAL A 55 -4.81 -5.11 -6.49
C VAL A 55 -4.64 -3.96 -7.49
N GLU A 56 -4.84 -4.23 -8.78
CA GLU A 56 -4.65 -3.27 -9.88
C GLU A 56 -5.50 -2.01 -9.66
N GLN A 57 -6.71 -2.22 -9.17
CA GLN A 57 -7.64 -1.15 -8.89
C GLN A 57 -7.24 -0.35 -7.64
N ALA A 58 -6.79 -1.00 -6.57
CA ALA A 58 -6.26 -0.31 -5.40
C ALA A 58 -5.00 0.53 -5.72
N LEU A 59 -4.11 0.02 -6.58
CA LEU A 59 -2.95 0.78 -7.05
C LEU A 59 -3.37 2.01 -7.87
N ALA A 60 -4.39 1.86 -8.71
CA ALA A 60 -4.94 2.98 -9.48
C ALA A 60 -5.55 4.06 -8.55
N ASP A 61 -6.26 3.67 -7.49
CA ASP A 61 -6.79 4.62 -6.49
C ASP A 61 -5.67 5.45 -5.87
N TYR A 62 -4.58 4.80 -5.44
CA TYR A 62 -3.44 5.51 -4.85
C TYR A 62 -2.71 6.40 -5.86
N ALA A 63 -2.59 5.97 -7.11
CA ALA A 63 -1.97 6.78 -8.16
C ALA A 63 -2.78 8.06 -8.42
N VAL A 64 -4.12 7.95 -8.50
CA VAL A 64 -5.01 9.11 -8.64
C VAL A 64 -4.93 9.99 -7.40
N LEU A 65 -5.06 9.42 -6.20
CA LEU A 65 -5.01 10.16 -4.94
C LEU A 65 -3.75 11.02 -4.81
N VAL A 66 -2.57 10.43 -5.03
CA VAL A 66 -1.29 11.15 -4.93
C VAL A 66 -1.20 12.25 -5.99
N THR A 67 -1.67 11.98 -7.21
CA THR A 67 -1.65 12.95 -8.31
C THR A 67 -2.55 14.15 -7.99
N GLU A 68 -3.78 13.90 -7.57
CA GLU A 68 -4.75 14.94 -7.21
C GLU A 68 -4.26 15.78 -6.02
N LEU A 69 -3.72 15.14 -4.97
CA LEU A 69 -3.18 15.87 -3.81
C LEU A 69 -1.98 16.74 -4.20
N LYS A 70 -1.08 16.26 -5.07
CA LYS A 70 0.02 17.09 -5.57
C LYS A 70 -0.48 18.32 -6.34
N ILE A 71 -1.55 18.20 -7.11
CA ILE A 71 -2.17 19.34 -7.81
C ILE A 71 -2.81 20.30 -6.78
N GLN A 72 -3.64 19.75 -5.88
CA GLN A 72 -4.39 20.51 -4.88
C GLN A 72 -3.45 21.33 -3.97
N PHE A 73 -2.32 20.75 -3.56
CA PHE A 73 -1.34 21.42 -2.71
C PHE A 73 -0.25 22.19 -3.48
N LYS A 74 -0.37 22.31 -4.82
CA LYS A 74 0.66 22.93 -5.69
C LYS A 74 2.06 22.33 -5.50
N ALA A 75 2.10 21.03 -5.25
CA ALA A 75 3.28 20.22 -4.93
C ALA A 75 3.67 19.29 -6.09
N THR A 76 3.40 19.66 -7.34
CA THR A 76 3.58 18.82 -8.55
C THR A 76 5.03 18.35 -8.76
N HIS A 77 6.02 19.11 -8.28
CA HIS A 77 7.44 18.74 -8.34
C HIS A 77 7.93 17.98 -7.10
N SER A 78 7.10 17.82 -6.07
CA SER A 78 7.49 17.13 -4.84
C SER A 78 7.64 15.64 -5.08
N LYS A 79 8.67 15.07 -4.44
CA LYS A 79 8.93 13.63 -4.47
C LYS A 79 7.90 12.88 -3.63
N ALA A 80 7.42 11.75 -4.13
CA ALA A 80 6.52 10.88 -3.39
C ALA A 80 7.23 9.56 -3.05
N VAL A 81 7.22 9.19 -1.78
CA VAL A 81 7.78 7.93 -1.29
C VAL A 81 6.64 7.09 -0.71
N ALA A 82 6.48 5.88 -1.22
CA ALA A 82 5.47 4.94 -0.74
C ALA A 82 6.01 4.10 0.42
N PHE A 83 5.15 3.84 1.41
CA PHE A 83 5.44 3.00 2.58
C PHE A 83 4.32 2.00 2.79
N GLY A 84 4.69 0.79 3.20
CA GLY A 84 3.70 -0.21 3.59
C GLY A 84 4.33 -1.47 4.15
N GLY A 85 3.59 -2.13 5.05
CA GLY A 85 3.97 -3.40 5.68
C GLY A 85 3.10 -4.56 5.21
N SER A 86 3.64 -5.79 5.18
CA SER A 86 2.88 -7.00 4.83
C SER A 86 2.23 -6.88 3.43
N TYR A 87 0.91 -7.09 3.31
CA TYR A 87 0.17 -6.83 2.07
C TYR A 87 0.33 -5.39 1.59
N GLY A 88 0.30 -4.40 2.49
CA GLY A 88 0.61 -3.01 2.15
C GLY A 88 2.04 -2.82 1.61
N GLY A 89 2.98 -3.66 2.04
CA GLY A 89 4.34 -3.70 1.49
C GLY A 89 4.38 -4.25 0.07
N ILE A 90 3.56 -5.26 -0.24
CA ILE A 90 3.38 -5.76 -1.62
C ILE A 90 2.81 -4.65 -2.50
N LEU A 91 1.77 -3.95 -2.03
CA LEU A 91 1.20 -2.81 -2.75
C LEU A 91 2.23 -1.69 -2.97
N THR A 92 3.04 -1.40 -1.95
CA THR A 92 4.12 -0.39 -2.02
C THR A 92 5.16 -0.73 -3.08
N ALA A 93 5.59 -2.00 -3.14
CA ALA A 93 6.49 -2.45 -4.19
C ALA A 93 5.84 -2.32 -5.58
N TYR A 94 4.58 -2.76 -5.73
CA TYR A 94 3.86 -2.69 -6.99
C TYR A 94 3.57 -1.26 -7.44
N MET A 95 3.30 -0.33 -6.51
CA MET A 95 3.16 1.08 -6.82
C MET A 95 4.41 1.63 -7.51
N ARG A 96 5.60 1.34 -6.96
CA ARG A 96 6.86 1.77 -7.58
C ARG A 96 7.11 1.11 -8.93
N PHE A 97 6.76 -0.16 -9.09
CA PHE A 97 6.93 -0.87 -10.38
C PHE A 97 5.96 -0.38 -11.47
N LYS A 98 4.69 -0.17 -11.12
CA LYS A 98 3.62 0.14 -12.10
C LYS A 98 3.44 1.63 -12.35
N TYR A 99 3.70 2.46 -11.34
CA TYR A 99 3.55 3.91 -11.41
C TYR A 99 4.86 4.65 -11.02
N PRO A 100 6.00 4.36 -11.68
CA PRO A 100 7.27 5.02 -11.38
C PRO A 100 7.26 6.52 -11.69
N ASN A 101 6.29 6.98 -12.49
CA ASN A 101 6.03 8.39 -12.77
C ASN A 101 5.29 9.11 -11.62
N VAL A 102 4.67 8.37 -10.71
CA VAL A 102 3.92 8.93 -9.55
C VAL A 102 4.71 8.78 -8.27
N ILE A 103 5.31 7.59 -8.05
CA ILE A 103 6.05 7.23 -6.83
C ILE A 103 7.54 7.16 -7.14
N ASP A 104 8.35 8.02 -6.53
CA ASP A 104 9.79 8.16 -6.76
C ASP A 104 10.62 7.09 -6.02
N ALA A 105 10.16 6.64 -4.85
CA ALA A 105 10.81 5.60 -4.06
C ALA A 105 9.77 4.81 -3.24
N ALA A 106 10.14 3.62 -2.79
CA ALA A 106 9.25 2.74 -2.02
C ALA A 106 10.01 1.97 -0.94
N LEU A 107 9.45 1.93 0.27
CA LEU A 107 9.90 1.08 1.36
C LEU A 107 8.84 0.00 1.64
N ALA A 108 9.07 -1.18 1.06
CA ALA A 108 8.19 -2.34 1.17
C ALA A 108 8.62 -3.22 2.35
N ALA A 109 8.11 -2.92 3.55
CA ALA A 109 8.50 -3.61 4.78
C ALA A 109 7.84 -5.00 4.89
N SER A 110 8.66 -6.03 5.10
CA SER A 110 8.20 -7.41 5.31
C SER A 110 7.15 -7.87 4.28
N ALA A 111 7.35 -7.53 3.01
CA ALA A 111 6.42 -7.79 1.93
C ALA A 111 6.63 -9.22 1.36
N PRO A 112 5.70 -10.16 1.56
CA PRO A 112 5.88 -11.55 1.12
C PRO A 112 5.54 -11.73 -0.37
N ILE A 113 6.18 -10.95 -1.25
CA ILE A 113 5.85 -10.90 -2.69
C ILE A 113 5.92 -12.29 -3.33
N TYR A 114 6.96 -13.06 -3.02
CA TYR A 114 7.15 -14.40 -3.58
C TYR A 114 6.11 -15.42 -3.12
N MET A 115 5.57 -15.26 -1.91
CA MET A 115 4.52 -16.15 -1.38
C MET A 115 3.22 -16.07 -2.20
N LEU A 116 2.94 -14.93 -2.82
CA LEU A 116 1.76 -14.74 -3.69
C LEU A 116 1.95 -15.27 -5.11
N THR A 117 3.19 -15.52 -5.53
CA THR A 117 3.47 -16.00 -6.91
C THR A 117 3.31 -17.51 -7.08
N PHE A 118 3.01 -18.24 -5.99
CA PHE A 118 2.94 -19.72 -5.93
C PHE A 118 4.19 -20.43 -6.52
N LYS A 119 5.31 -19.73 -6.65
CA LYS A 119 6.60 -20.30 -7.05
C LYS A 119 7.35 -20.74 -5.80
N GLY A 120 7.15 -22.00 -5.42
CA GLY A 120 7.86 -22.67 -4.32
C GLY A 120 6.91 -23.43 -3.40
N SER A 121 7.33 -24.59 -2.90
CA SER A 121 6.59 -25.29 -1.84
C SER A 121 6.63 -24.44 -0.57
N GLN A 122 5.52 -24.35 0.18
CA GLN A 122 5.43 -23.49 1.38
C GLN A 122 6.50 -23.76 2.45
N ARG A 123 7.17 -24.92 2.39
CA ARG A 123 8.23 -25.31 3.32
C ARG A 123 9.62 -24.85 2.88
N GLU A 124 9.90 -24.69 1.60
CA GLU A 124 11.25 -24.34 1.13
C GLU A 124 11.54 -22.84 1.27
N PHE A 125 10.56 -21.97 1.08
CA PHE A 125 10.78 -20.51 1.02
C PHE A 125 11.39 -19.90 2.29
N PHE A 126 10.88 -20.28 3.47
CA PHE A 126 11.34 -19.71 4.75
C PHE A 126 12.46 -20.52 5.38
N PHE A 127 12.46 -21.84 5.23
CA PHE A 127 13.43 -22.69 5.93
C PHE A 127 14.78 -22.72 5.23
N SER A 128 14.88 -22.92 3.91
CA SER A 128 16.20 -23.01 3.26
C SER A 128 17.00 -21.71 3.37
N ALA A 129 16.33 -20.55 3.28
CA ALA A 129 16.98 -19.24 3.42
C ALA A 129 17.47 -18.92 4.84
N VAL A 130 16.98 -19.61 5.88
CA VAL A 130 17.36 -19.37 7.28
C VAL A 130 18.29 -20.45 7.83
N THR A 131 18.24 -21.66 7.27
CA THR A 131 19.04 -22.80 7.74
C THR A 131 20.35 -23.00 6.98
N GLU A 132 20.66 -22.17 5.99
CA GLU A 132 21.92 -22.24 5.22
C GLU A 132 22.97 -21.19 5.65
N ASP A 133 22.74 -20.48 6.76
CA ASP A 133 23.70 -19.56 7.40
C ASP A 133 24.66 -20.27 8.38
#